data_AF-A0AAD9S1Y7-F1
#
_entry.id   AF-A0AAD9S1Y7-F1
#
_cell.length_a   1.000
_cell.length_b   1.000
_cell.length_c   1.000
_cell.angle_alpha   90.00
_cell.angle_beta   90.00
_cell.angle_gamma   90.00
#
_symmetry.space_group_name_H-M   'P 1'
#
loop_
_entity.id
_entity.type
_entity.pdbx_description
1 polymer ?
#
loop_
_entity_poly.entity_id
_entity_poly.type
_entity_poly.pdbx_seq_one_letter_code
_entity_poly.pdbx_strand_id
1 'polypeptide(L)'
;MSPFRKITPTWLQNESDRYDAVESQSDDDGKTIDEVSTLRETALRKDLQFYRRSFYATLVSVALLLLFLLFHLQSFSQPLVRYQSLEWSGLLGEDFNGFVPNGIGQPLKPTYFGPDHPYYMPEDLFENFNKTIAFIDNLKAMHNGSSVLADKDHPNIKRIKPDGNVTELEPFWPWEDRGDGRKIYALRGFHQMHCIFVISEEFAYQYNNDSKWTSAHVAHCINTLRDNVMCTADAQPLGFANGYKNGHATDDQAMMCRDWTALRVWANDPVRGIRVKDASPPGSKNDLIVDIQPFPELNELELKGLA
;
A
#
# COMPACT_ATOMS: atom_id res chain seq x y z
N MET A 1 -37.87 14.15 54.30
CA MET A 1 -36.89 14.88 53.45
C MET A 1 -36.78 14.18 52.11
N SER A 2 -37.42 14.77 51.11
CA SER A 2 -37.24 14.55 49.68
C SER A 2 -37.46 15.95 49.07
N PRO A 3 -36.51 16.52 48.30
CA PRO A 3 -36.64 17.90 47.85
C PRO A 3 -37.31 17.93 46.48
N PHE A 4 -38.62 18.15 46.45
CA PHE A 4 -39.34 18.55 45.23
C PHE A 4 -39.95 19.93 45.46
N ARG A 5 -39.73 20.87 44.52
CA ARG A 5 -40.62 22.03 44.38
C ARG A 5 -40.89 22.30 42.90
N LYS A 6 -42.10 21.93 42.48
CA LYS A 6 -42.77 22.43 41.28
C LYS A 6 -43.06 23.91 41.50
N ILE A 7 -42.74 24.75 40.51
CA ILE A 7 -43.18 26.15 40.46
C ILE A 7 -44.09 26.29 39.25
N THR A 8 -45.38 26.36 39.52
CA THR A 8 -46.43 26.83 38.61
C THR A 8 -46.55 28.36 38.70
N PRO A 9 -46.96 29.07 37.63
CA PRO A 9 -46.95 30.52 37.60
C PRO A 9 -48.12 31.11 38.39
N THR A 10 -47.81 31.97 39.35
CA THR A 10 -48.74 32.85 40.07
C THR A 10 -48.83 34.19 39.35
N TRP A 11 -49.78 34.33 38.44
CA TRP A 11 -50.30 35.63 37.99
C TRP A 11 -51.82 35.55 37.88
N LEU A 12 -52.47 35.29 39.01
CA LEU A 12 -53.91 35.47 39.20
C LEU A 12 -54.14 35.80 40.68
N GLN A 13 -54.09 37.09 41.03
CA GLN A 13 -55.10 37.75 41.88
C GLN A 13 -54.72 39.21 42.18
N ASN A 14 -55.71 40.08 41.97
CA ASN A 14 -55.87 41.48 42.37
C ASN A 14 -55.41 42.57 41.41
N GLU A 15 -56.30 42.91 40.48
CA GLU A 15 -56.85 44.28 40.45
C GLU A 15 -58.32 44.19 40.01
N SER A 16 -59.21 44.37 40.98
CA SER A 16 -60.54 44.90 40.74
C SER A 16 -60.35 46.36 40.35
N ASP A 17 -60.67 46.75 39.12
CA ASP A 17 -61.24 48.06 38.83
C ASP A 17 -61.65 48.18 37.37
N ARG A 18 -62.82 48.81 37.20
CA ARG A 18 -63.37 49.43 35.98
C ARG A 18 -63.75 48.53 34.80
N TYR A 19 -65.03 48.17 34.82
CA TYR A 19 -65.87 48.36 33.64
C TYR A 19 -65.90 49.86 33.30
N ASP A 20 -65.08 50.29 32.34
CA ASP A 20 -65.37 51.50 31.58
C ASP A 20 -66.07 51.08 30.30
N ALA A 21 -67.35 51.46 30.21
CA ALA A 21 -68.14 51.34 29.01
C ALA A 21 -67.43 52.11 27.89
N VAL A 22 -66.97 51.39 26.86
CA VAL A 22 -66.49 52.05 25.65
C VAL A 22 -67.72 52.54 24.89
N GLU A 23 -67.91 53.84 25.03
CA GLU A 23 -68.81 54.70 24.28
C GLU A 23 -68.71 54.38 22.78
N SER A 24 -69.87 54.16 22.14
CA SER A 24 -69.95 53.96 20.70
C SER A 24 -69.61 55.29 20.01
N GLN A 25 -68.35 55.46 19.66
CA GLN A 25 -67.94 56.55 18.80
C GLN A 25 -68.35 56.19 17.37
N SER A 26 -69.42 56.84 16.93
CA SER A 26 -69.89 56.87 15.56
C SER A 26 -68.86 57.60 14.70
N ASP A 27 -67.91 56.86 14.15
CA ASP A 27 -67.12 57.32 13.02
C ASP A 27 -67.86 56.94 11.74
N ASP A 28 -68.37 58.00 11.13
CA ASP A 28 -68.95 58.12 9.81
C ASP A 28 -67.95 57.64 8.75
N ASP A 29 -68.03 56.37 8.37
CA ASP A 29 -67.55 55.92 7.06
C ASP A 29 -68.49 54.83 6.54
N GLY A 30 -69.30 55.19 5.54
CA GLY A 30 -70.42 54.41 5.04
C GLY A 30 -70.00 53.10 4.36
N LYS A 31 -69.73 52.06 5.15
CA LYS A 31 -69.67 50.66 4.70
C LYS A 31 -70.60 49.79 5.52
N THR A 32 -71.40 49.00 4.82
CA THR A 32 -72.40 48.13 5.44
C THR A 32 -71.74 47.01 6.25
N ILE A 33 -72.40 46.52 7.31
CA ILE A 33 -71.89 45.45 8.20
C ILE A 33 -71.46 44.20 7.40
N ASP A 34 -72.11 43.93 6.26
CA ASP A 34 -71.74 42.86 5.32
C ASP A 34 -70.42 43.12 4.58
N GLU A 35 -70.09 44.37 4.24
CA GLU A 35 -68.81 44.73 3.61
C GLU A 35 -67.62 44.54 4.57
N VAL A 36 -67.79 44.89 5.85
CA VAL A 36 -66.73 44.72 6.85
C VAL A 36 -66.51 43.23 7.17
N SER A 37 -67.58 42.43 7.22
CA SER A 37 -67.53 40.97 7.41
C SER A 37 -66.83 40.28 6.23
N THR A 38 -67.22 40.61 5.00
CA THR A 38 -66.64 40.03 3.78
C THR A 38 -65.18 40.45 3.55
N LEU A 39 -64.81 41.70 3.89
CA LEU A 39 -63.41 42.15 3.90
C LEU A 39 -62.56 41.38 4.92
N ARG A 40 -63.10 41.11 6.11
CA ARG A 40 -62.42 40.33 7.14
C ARG A 40 -62.25 38.86 6.74
N GLU A 41 -63.27 38.25 6.14
CA GLU A 41 -63.20 36.88 5.63
C GLU A 41 -62.21 36.73 4.46
N THR A 42 -62.17 37.71 3.56
CA THR A 42 -61.22 37.71 2.44
C THR A 42 -59.79 37.95 2.89
N ALA A 43 -59.57 38.79 3.90
CA ALA A 43 -58.27 38.95 4.56
C ALA A 43 -57.83 37.64 5.23
N LEU A 44 -58.70 37.02 6.03
CA LEU A 44 -58.42 35.74 6.70
C LEU A 44 -58.10 34.63 5.70
N ARG A 45 -58.82 34.57 4.57
CA ARG A 45 -58.57 33.63 3.48
C ARG A 45 -57.22 33.84 2.82
N LYS A 46 -56.81 35.09 2.60
CA LYS A 46 -55.49 35.43 2.04
C LYS A 46 -54.38 35.03 3.00
N ASP A 47 -54.54 35.30 4.29
CA ASP A 47 -53.57 34.90 5.32
C ASP A 47 -53.46 33.38 5.40
N LEU A 48 -54.59 32.66 5.41
CA LEU A 48 -54.61 31.19 5.40
C LEU A 48 -53.93 30.62 4.14
N GLN A 49 -54.13 31.23 2.98
CA GLN A 49 -53.45 30.84 1.75
C GLN A 49 -51.95 31.13 1.80
N PHE A 50 -51.55 32.25 2.40
CA PHE A 50 -50.16 32.60 2.61
C PHE A 50 -49.48 31.60 3.54
N TYR A 51 -50.05 31.33 4.73
CA TYR A 51 -49.53 30.33 5.66
C TYR A 51 -49.48 28.93 5.06
N ARG A 52 -50.50 28.53 4.28
CA ARG A 52 -50.53 27.23 3.60
C ARG A 52 -49.42 27.13 2.54
N ARG A 53 -49.20 28.17 1.74
CA ARG A 53 -48.10 28.21 0.76
C ARG A 53 -46.73 28.19 1.44
N SER A 54 -46.56 28.97 2.51
CA SER A 54 -45.33 28.99 3.30
C SER A 54 -45.05 27.64 3.99
N PHE A 55 -46.10 26.95 4.46
CA PHE A 55 -45.97 25.61 5.03
C PHE A 55 -45.52 24.58 4.00
N TYR A 56 -46.10 24.57 2.79
CA TYR A 56 -45.64 23.66 1.74
C TYR A 56 -44.25 24.02 1.22
N ALA A 57 -43.92 25.31 1.10
CA ALA A 57 -42.59 25.75 0.70
C ALA A 57 -41.52 25.28 1.70
N THR A 58 -41.77 25.42 3.00
CA THR A 58 -40.86 24.93 4.05
C THR A 58 -40.72 23.42 4.05
N LEU A 59 -41.81 22.67 3.86
CA LEU A 59 -41.77 21.20 3.70
C LEU A 59 -40.91 20.77 2.51
N VAL A 60 -41.06 21.44 1.36
CA VAL A 60 -40.24 21.17 0.17
C VAL A 60 -38.77 21.50 0.43
N SER A 61 -38.48 22.65 1.07
CA SER A 61 -37.11 23.01 1.43
C SER A 61 -36.47 22.00 2.38
N VAL A 62 -37.19 21.52 3.40
CA VAL A 62 -36.70 20.48 4.32
C VAL A 62 -36.47 19.15 3.58
N ALA A 63 -37.39 18.75 2.71
CA ALA A 63 -37.24 17.52 1.92
C ALA A 63 -36.03 17.58 0.97
N LEU A 64 -35.80 18.72 0.31
CA LEU A 64 -34.63 18.93 -0.53
C LEU A 64 -33.32 18.93 0.28
N LEU A 65 -33.34 19.50 1.48
CA LEU A 65 -32.17 19.53 2.37
C LEU A 65 -31.85 18.12 2.91
N LEU A 66 -32.87 17.33 3.24
CA LEU A 66 -32.72 15.92 3.60
C LEU A 66 -32.21 15.08 2.43
N LEU A 67 -32.72 15.29 1.21
CA LEU A 67 -32.21 14.63 0.00
C LEU A 67 -30.75 15.02 -0.27
N PHE A 68 -30.41 16.30 -0.17
CA PHE A 68 -29.04 16.79 -0.30
C PHE A 68 -28.11 16.16 0.74
N LEU A 69 -28.53 16.07 1.99
CA LEU A 69 -27.79 15.39 3.06
C LEU A 69 -27.64 13.89 2.78
N LEU A 70 -28.68 13.21 2.28
CA LEU A 70 -28.60 11.79 1.90
C LEU A 70 -27.63 11.57 0.74
N PHE A 71 -27.68 12.40 -0.30
CA PHE A 71 -26.72 12.34 -1.41
C PHE A 71 -25.30 12.68 -0.97
N HIS A 72 -25.11 13.64 -0.06
CA HIS A 72 -23.80 13.92 0.52
C HIS A 72 -23.29 12.77 1.39
N LEU A 73 -24.13 12.20 2.26
CA LEU A 73 -23.79 11.04 3.08
C LEU A 73 -23.47 9.81 2.21
N GLN A 74 -24.16 9.61 1.08
CA GLN A 74 -23.83 8.58 0.10
C GLN A 74 -22.54 8.88 -0.69
N SER A 75 -22.25 10.15 -0.93
CA SER A 75 -20.99 10.59 -1.58
C SER A 75 -19.78 10.43 -0.64
N PHE A 76 -20.02 10.47 0.69
CA PHE A 76 -19.04 10.13 1.73
C PHE A 76 -19.01 8.64 2.09
N SER A 77 -20.01 7.85 1.67
CA SER A 77 -19.99 6.39 1.79
C SER A 77 -19.35 5.72 0.57
N GLN A 78 -18.24 6.30 0.08
CA GLN A 78 -17.16 5.45 -0.38
C GLN A 78 -16.83 4.52 0.80
N PRO A 79 -16.57 3.21 0.62
CA PRO A 79 -15.93 2.47 1.68
C PRO A 79 -14.67 3.27 2.03
N LEU A 80 -14.64 3.83 3.24
CA LEU A 80 -13.40 4.26 3.85
C LEU A 80 -12.58 2.97 3.94
N VAL A 81 -11.87 2.65 2.86
CA VAL A 81 -10.59 1.98 2.99
C VAL A 81 -9.80 2.98 3.80
N ARG A 82 -9.91 2.84 5.11
CA ARG A 82 -9.03 3.44 6.08
C ARG A 82 -7.71 2.77 5.79
N TYR A 83 -7.01 3.25 4.77
CA TYR A 83 -5.56 3.27 4.77
C TYR A 83 -5.24 4.07 6.03
N GLN A 84 -5.27 3.38 7.18
CA GLN A 84 -4.44 3.76 8.30
C GLN A 84 -3.11 4.09 7.64
N SER A 85 -2.61 5.29 7.92
CA SER A 85 -1.22 5.64 7.66
C SER A 85 -0.37 4.48 8.18
N LEU A 86 -0.09 3.52 7.31
CA LEU A 86 0.67 2.34 7.66
C LEU A 86 2.08 2.86 7.70
N GLU A 87 2.52 3.26 8.90
CA GLU A 87 3.93 3.47 9.16
C GLU A 87 4.64 2.21 8.65
N TRP A 88 5.63 2.40 7.79
CA TRP A 88 6.43 1.30 7.27
C TRP A 88 6.99 0.53 8.48
N SER A 89 6.70 -0.78 8.55
CA SER A 89 6.98 -1.55 9.76
C SER A 89 8.48 -1.77 9.99
N GLY A 90 9.31 -1.46 8.98
CA GLY A 90 10.74 -1.72 9.00
C GLY A 90 11.11 -3.15 8.62
N LEU A 91 10.12 -4.01 8.32
CA LEU A 91 10.39 -5.38 7.88
C LEU A 91 10.98 -5.39 6.48
N LEU A 92 12.05 -6.16 6.30
CA LEU A 92 12.67 -6.36 4.99
C LEU A 92 11.67 -6.97 4.01
N GLY A 93 11.68 -6.46 2.77
CA GLY A 93 10.78 -6.91 1.72
C GLY A 93 9.42 -6.19 1.70
N GLU A 94 9.08 -5.37 2.70
CA GLU A 94 7.86 -4.56 2.61
C GLU A 94 8.01 -3.38 1.65
N ASP A 95 6.91 -3.03 0.97
CA ASP A 95 6.84 -1.81 0.19
C ASP A 95 6.65 -0.58 1.07
N PHE A 96 7.66 0.28 1.13
CA PHE A 96 7.58 1.54 1.88
C PHE A 96 6.60 2.55 1.28
N ASN A 97 6.13 2.36 0.04
CA ASN A 97 5.15 3.23 -0.61
C ASN A 97 3.70 2.89 -0.24
N GLY A 98 3.46 1.68 0.27
CA GLY A 98 2.10 1.17 0.53
C GLY A 98 1.30 0.87 -0.74
N PHE A 99 1.93 0.74 -1.91
CA PHE A 99 1.29 0.21 -3.12
C PHE A 99 0.93 -1.26 -2.93
N VAL A 100 1.85 -2.04 -2.36
CA VAL A 100 1.49 -3.31 -1.75
C VAL A 100 1.14 -3.03 -0.28
N PRO A 101 -0.08 -3.37 0.19
CA PRO A 101 -0.45 -3.12 1.58
C PRO A 101 0.50 -3.79 2.58
N ASN A 102 0.91 -3.06 3.62
CA ASN A 102 1.73 -3.65 4.69
C ASN A 102 0.97 -4.81 5.35
N GLY A 103 1.68 -5.88 5.69
CA GLY A 103 1.09 -7.12 6.19
C GLY A 103 0.84 -8.21 5.14
N ILE A 104 0.90 -7.89 3.83
CA ILE A 104 0.97 -8.95 2.81
C ILE A 104 2.27 -9.74 3.00
N GLY A 105 2.17 -11.07 3.08
CA GLY A 105 3.29 -11.96 3.40
C GLY A 105 3.52 -12.18 4.91
N GLN A 106 2.71 -11.55 5.78
CA GLN A 106 2.77 -11.73 7.24
C GLN A 106 1.74 -12.76 7.75
N PRO A 107 1.94 -13.33 8.97
CA PRO A 107 3.10 -13.17 9.83
C PRO A 107 4.32 -13.99 9.35
N LEU A 108 5.52 -13.52 9.69
CA LEU A 108 6.74 -14.30 9.51
C LEU A 108 6.62 -15.66 10.21
N LYS A 109 6.98 -16.71 9.48
CA LYS A 109 7.01 -18.08 10.00
C LYS A 109 8.29 -18.79 9.56
N PRO A 110 8.85 -19.66 10.41
CA PRO A 110 9.89 -20.58 9.96
C PRO A 110 9.37 -21.36 8.74
N THR A 111 10.10 -21.27 7.64
CA THR A 111 9.74 -21.92 6.38
C THR A 111 10.93 -22.78 5.95
N TYR A 112 10.64 -24.05 5.68
CA TYR A 112 11.62 -25.01 5.18
C TYR A 112 11.41 -25.20 3.69
N PHE A 113 12.46 -25.02 2.90
CA PHE A 113 12.46 -25.18 1.45
C PHE A 113 13.18 -26.48 1.07
N GLY A 114 12.64 -27.60 1.56
CA GLY A 114 13.23 -28.93 1.36
C GLY A 114 12.91 -29.54 -0.02
N PRO A 115 13.35 -30.78 -0.28
CA PRO A 115 13.04 -31.52 -1.51
C PRO A 115 11.55 -31.74 -1.77
N ASP A 116 10.71 -31.61 -0.74
CA ASP A 116 9.25 -31.67 -0.80
C ASP A 116 8.60 -30.35 -1.27
N HIS A 117 9.37 -29.26 -1.30
CA HIS A 117 8.88 -27.97 -1.76
C HIS A 117 8.66 -27.99 -3.29
N PRO A 118 7.50 -27.51 -3.79
CA PRO A 118 7.10 -27.66 -5.20
C PRO A 118 8.05 -26.99 -6.20
N TYR A 119 8.86 -26.04 -5.73
CA TYR A 119 9.80 -25.30 -6.55
C TYR A 119 11.25 -25.72 -6.33
N TYR A 120 11.50 -26.72 -5.48
CA TYR A 120 12.84 -27.26 -5.21
C TYR A 120 13.48 -27.76 -6.49
N MET A 121 14.71 -27.34 -6.75
CA MET A 121 15.53 -27.77 -7.88
C MET A 121 16.29 -29.02 -7.49
N PRO A 122 16.01 -30.19 -8.10
CA PRO A 122 16.76 -31.41 -7.84
C PRO A 122 18.24 -31.25 -8.15
N GLU A 123 19.11 -31.90 -7.37
CA GLU A 123 20.57 -31.83 -7.56
C GLU A 123 21.03 -32.42 -8.91
N ASP A 124 20.26 -33.37 -9.45
CA ASP A 124 20.47 -33.99 -10.76
C ASP A 124 19.83 -33.20 -11.91
N LEU A 125 19.26 -32.01 -11.67
CA LEU A 125 18.44 -31.32 -12.67
C LEU A 125 19.22 -31.10 -13.96
N PHE A 126 20.42 -30.52 -13.85
CA PHE A 126 21.24 -30.11 -14.99
C PHE A 126 21.89 -31.27 -15.75
N GLU A 127 21.82 -32.51 -15.24
CA GLU A 127 22.32 -33.69 -15.95
C GLU A 127 21.49 -34.01 -17.19
N ASN A 128 20.24 -33.52 -17.27
CA ASN A 128 19.37 -33.69 -18.42
C ASN A 128 18.82 -32.34 -18.90
N PHE A 129 19.32 -31.88 -20.05
CA PHE A 129 18.93 -30.61 -20.65
C PHE A 129 17.42 -30.46 -20.84
N ASN A 130 16.75 -31.47 -21.42
CA ASN A 130 15.30 -31.40 -21.67
C ASN A 130 14.49 -31.35 -20.37
N LYS A 131 14.88 -32.14 -19.36
CA LYS A 131 14.28 -32.10 -18.01
C LYS A 131 14.49 -30.71 -17.38
N THR A 132 15.68 -30.14 -17.55
CA THR A 132 16.05 -28.82 -17.03
C THR A 132 15.17 -27.73 -17.63
N ILE A 133 15.11 -27.63 -18.97
CA ILE A 133 14.33 -26.59 -19.65
C ILE A 133 12.85 -26.73 -19.30
N ALA A 134 12.28 -27.95 -19.29
CA ALA A 134 10.89 -28.17 -18.89
C ALA A 134 10.61 -27.73 -17.44
N PHE A 135 11.55 -27.99 -16.53
CA PHE A 135 11.44 -27.54 -15.14
C PHE A 135 11.52 -26.01 -15.03
N ILE A 136 12.49 -25.39 -15.71
CA ILE A 136 12.65 -23.94 -15.73
C ILE A 136 11.42 -23.26 -16.33
N ASP A 137 10.84 -23.81 -17.40
CA ASP A 137 9.61 -23.28 -18.00
C ASP A 137 8.42 -23.36 -17.04
N ASN A 138 8.34 -24.43 -16.24
CA ASN A 138 7.36 -24.50 -15.16
C ASN A 138 7.63 -23.44 -14.07
N LEU A 139 8.89 -23.23 -13.69
CA LEU A 139 9.26 -22.19 -12.72
C LEU A 139 8.99 -20.77 -13.25
N LYS A 140 9.16 -20.52 -14.56
CA LYS A 140 8.81 -19.24 -15.19
C LYS A 140 7.34 -18.88 -14.90
N ALA A 141 6.44 -19.83 -14.67
CA ALA A 141 5.08 -19.51 -14.23
C ALA A 141 5.02 -18.68 -12.93
N MET A 142 6.00 -18.80 -12.03
CA MET A 142 6.05 -18.05 -10.77
C MET A 142 6.19 -16.54 -10.95
N HIS A 143 6.75 -16.07 -12.08
CA HIS A 143 6.89 -14.63 -12.34
C HIS A 143 5.81 -14.06 -13.29
N ASN A 144 4.88 -14.90 -13.78
CA ASN A 144 3.79 -14.46 -14.66
C ASN A 144 2.84 -13.46 -13.98
N GLY A 145 2.82 -13.41 -12.64
CA GLY A 145 2.10 -12.42 -11.83
C GLY A 145 2.90 -11.17 -11.47
N SER A 146 4.04 -10.93 -12.11
CA SER A 146 4.94 -9.81 -11.76
C SER A 146 4.31 -8.43 -11.92
N SER A 147 3.43 -8.26 -12.91
CA SER A 147 2.77 -6.99 -13.23
C SER A 147 1.53 -6.75 -12.36
N VAL A 148 1.58 -5.71 -11.54
CA VAL A 148 0.50 -5.27 -10.66
C VAL A 148 -0.08 -3.95 -11.17
N LEU A 149 -1.41 -3.89 -11.22
CA LEU A 149 -2.16 -2.74 -11.73
C LEU A 149 -2.44 -1.74 -10.61
N ALA A 150 -2.00 -0.50 -10.79
CA ALA A 150 -2.39 0.65 -9.97
C ALA A 150 -3.61 1.33 -10.60
N ASP A 151 -4.61 1.64 -9.77
CA ASP A 151 -5.78 2.41 -10.21
C ASP A 151 -5.38 3.82 -10.68
N LYS A 152 -6.21 4.47 -11.50
CA LYS A 152 -5.95 5.81 -12.04
C LYS A 152 -5.85 6.87 -10.93
N ASP A 153 -6.54 6.63 -9.82
CA ASP A 153 -6.59 7.52 -8.66
C ASP A 153 -5.59 7.07 -7.56
N HIS A 154 -4.78 6.03 -7.80
CA HIS A 154 -3.77 5.58 -6.85
C HIS A 154 -2.66 6.64 -6.73
N PRO A 155 -2.15 6.93 -5.51
CA PRO A 155 -1.00 7.81 -5.34
C PRO A 155 0.20 7.37 -6.18
N ASN A 156 0.97 8.33 -6.69
CA ASN A 156 2.17 8.03 -7.44
C ASN A 156 3.17 7.26 -6.57
N ILE A 157 3.62 6.11 -7.09
CA ILE A 157 4.63 5.28 -6.44
C ILE A 157 5.95 6.02 -6.48
N LYS A 158 6.74 5.92 -5.41
CA LYS A 158 8.03 6.62 -5.29
C LYS A 158 9.20 5.65 -5.32
N ARG A 159 10.34 6.17 -5.77
CA ARG A 159 11.66 5.54 -5.68
C ARG A 159 12.64 6.46 -4.97
N ILE A 160 13.67 5.86 -4.39
CA ILE A 160 14.84 6.58 -3.86
C ILE A 160 15.95 6.45 -4.92
N LYS A 161 16.49 7.59 -5.35
CA LYS A 161 17.59 7.69 -6.31
C LYS A 161 18.96 7.41 -5.64
N PRO A 162 20.02 7.18 -6.44
CA PRO A 162 21.38 7.03 -5.91
C PRO A 162 21.90 8.22 -5.08
N ASP A 163 21.41 9.43 -5.34
CA ASP A 163 21.73 10.64 -4.56
C ASP A 163 20.92 10.77 -3.25
N GLY A 164 20.04 9.80 -2.96
CA GLY A 164 19.16 9.80 -1.80
C GLY A 164 17.84 10.55 -1.98
N ASN A 165 17.63 11.26 -3.10
CA ASN A 165 16.39 11.98 -3.34
C ASN A 165 15.23 11.03 -3.66
N VAL A 166 14.04 11.38 -3.16
CA VAL A 166 12.81 10.64 -3.43
C VAL A 166 12.09 11.26 -4.63
N THR A 167 11.74 10.44 -5.62
CA THR A 167 11.00 10.89 -6.83
C THR A 167 9.92 9.88 -7.22
N GLU A 168 9.08 10.20 -8.20
CA GLU A 168 8.11 9.25 -8.76
C GLU A 168 8.80 8.13 -9.53
N LEU A 169 8.25 6.93 -9.40
CA LEU A 169 8.62 5.77 -10.19
C LEU A 169 7.77 5.72 -11.45
N GLU A 170 8.46 5.74 -12.59
CA GLU A 170 7.83 5.57 -13.90
C GLU A 170 7.19 4.17 -14.01
N PRO A 171 5.98 4.07 -14.60
CA PRO A 171 5.33 2.78 -14.80
C PRO A 171 6.10 1.91 -15.81
N PHE A 172 5.85 0.61 -15.77
CA PHE A 172 6.51 -0.39 -16.64
C PHE A 172 6.12 -0.25 -18.13
N TRP A 173 5.23 0.68 -18.51
CA TRP A 173 4.58 0.65 -19.82
C TRP A 173 5.49 1.03 -21.00
N PRO A 174 5.56 0.18 -22.03
CA PRO A 174 6.52 0.30 -23.12
C PRO A 174 6.12 1.09 -24.39
N TRP A 175 4.87 1.52 -24.55
CA TRP A 175 4.43 2.16 -25.81
C TRP A 175 3.37 3.26 -25.71
N GLU A 176 2.60 3.40 -24.62
CA GLU A 176 1.70 4.53 -24.36
C GLU A 176 1.06 4.37 -22.97
N ASP A 177 0.60 5.46 -22.37
CA ASP A 177 -0.25 5.39 -21.19
C ASP A 177 -1.50 4.57 -21.51
N ARG A 178 -2.00 3.81 -20.54
CA ARG A 178 -3.26 3.10 -20.75
C ARG A 178 -4.37 4.14 -20.97
N GLY A 179 -5.21 3.91 -21.97
CA GLY A 179 -6.38 4.76 -22.22
C GLY A 179 -7.40 4.83 -21.07
N ASP A 180 -7.27 3.95 -20.06
CA ASP A 180 -8.07 3.96 -18.83
C ASP A 180 -7.40 4.69 -17.65
N GLY A 181 -6.21 5.26 -17.85
CA GLY A 181 -5.45 6.01 -16.84
C GLY A 181 -4.75 5.15 -15.78
N ARG A 182 -4.88 3.82 -15.82
CA ARG A 182 -4.23 2.93 -14.85
C ARG A 182 -2.74 2.78 -15.15
N LYS A 183 -1.93 2.48 -14.14
CA LYS A 183 -0.48 2.27 -14.28
C LYS A 183 -0.13 0.82 -13.96
N ILE A 184 0.94 0.26 -14.54
CA ILE A 184 1.47 -1.06 -14.15
C ILE A 184 2.87 -0.91 -13.61
N TYR A 185 3.13 -1.67 -12.56
CA TYR A 185 4.43 -1.81 -11.93
C TYR A 185 4.74 -3.29 -11.78
N ALA A 186 6.01 -3.67 -11.88
CA ALA A 186 6.44 -5.00 -11.49
C ALA A 186 6.67 -5.05 -9.97
N LEU A 187 6.68 -6.22 -9.33
CA LEU A 187 7.23 -6.35 -7.97
C LEU A 187 8.64 -6.92 -7.99
N ARG A 188 9.48 -6.43 -7.08
CA ARG A 188 10.89 -6.75 -7.00
C ARG A 188 11.18 -8.23 -6.78
N GLY A 189 10.45 -8.90 -5.89
CA GLY A 189 10.60 -10.34 -5.62
C GLY A 189 10.36 -11.19 -6.87
N PHE A 190 9.38 -10.84 -7.70
CA PHE A 190 9.14 -11.55 -8.96
C PHE A 190 10.25 -11.29 -9.98
N HIS A 191 10.81 -10.09 -10.03
CA HIS A 191 11.96 -9.79 -10.89
C HIS A 191 13.23 -10.53 -10.42
N GLN A 192 13.50 -10.57 -9.12
CA GLN A 192 14.59 -11.36 -8.54
C GLN A 192 14.45 -12.84 -8.92
N MET A 193 13.23 -13.38 -8.83
CA MET A 193 12.92 -14.75 -9.21
C MET A 193 13.13 -14.99 -10.72
N HIS A 194 12.70 -14.05 -11.57
CA HIS A 194 12.98 -14.09 -13.02
C HIS A 194 14.49 -14.19 -13.30
N CYS A 195 15.32 -13.38 -12.62
CA CYS A 195 16.77 -13.44 -12.78
C CYS A 195 17.36 -14.81 -12.40
N ILE A 196 16.85 -15.44 -11.33
CA ILE A 196 17.28 -16.80 -10.95
C ILE A 196 16.99 -17.81 -12.07
N PHE A 197 15.84 -17.72 -12.73
CA PHE A 197 15.49 -18.62 -13.83
C PHE A 197 16.36 -18.37 -15.07
N VAL A 198 16.62 -17.11 -15.41
CA VAL A 198 17.54 -16.77 -16.51
C VAL A 198 18.92 -17.34 -16.25
N ILE A 199 19.47 -17.18 -15.04
CA ILE A 199 20.77 -17.77 -14.68
C ILE A 199 20.73 -19.30 -14.76
N SER A 200 19.65 -19.93 -14.31
CA SER A 200 19.47 -21.38 -14.37
C SER A 200 19.43 -21.90 -15.81
N GLU A 201 18.75 -21.16 -16.69
CA GLU A 201 18.62 -21.48 -18.11
C GLU A 201 19.96 -21.34 -18.82
N GLU A 202 20.67 -20.24 -18.60
CA GLU A 202 22.03 -20.03 -19.12
C GLU A 202 22.99 -21.12 -18.66
N PHE A 203 22.91 -21.53 -17.39
CA PHE A 203 23.72 -22.65 -16.91
C PHE A 203 23.35 -23.95 -17.64
N ALA A 204 22.07 -24.24 -17.87
CA ALA A 204 21.64 -25.42 -18.62
C ALA A 204 22.22 -25.46 -20.05
N TYR A 205 22.27 -24.32 -20.73
CA TYR A 205 22.85 -24.21 -22.07
C TYR A 205 24.38 -24.39 -22.10
N GLN A 206 25.07 -24.00 -21.04
CA GLN A 206 26.54 -24.06 -20.95
C GLN A 206 27.05 -25.29 -20.21
N TYR A 207 26.18 -26.03 -19.53
CA TYR A 207 26.58 -27.14 -18.67
C TYR A 207 27.22 -28.25 -19.50
N ASN A 208 28.46 -28.57 -19.13
CA ASN A 208 29.24 -29.66 -19.67
C ASN A 208 30.08 -30.29 -18.55
N ASN A 209 30.69 -31.45 -18.84
CA ASN A 209 31.45 -32.23 -17.86
C ASN A 209 32.80 -31.60 -17.44
N ASP A 210 33.16 -30.42 -17.97
CA ASP A 210 34.42 -29.72 -17.69
C ASP A 210 34.23 -28.54 -16.70
N SER A 211 33.02 -28.29 -16.21
CA SER A 211 32.76 -27.30 -15.15
C SER A 211 33.53 -27.62 -13.86
N LYS A 212 34.07 -26.59 -13.18
CA LYS A 212 34.63 -26.73 -11.81
C LYS A 212 33.54 -27.23 -10.84
N TRP A 213 32.30 -26.77 -11.03
CA TRP A 213 31.17 -27.06 -10.14
C TRP A 213 30.29 -28.16 -10.72
N THR A 214 29.88 -29.10 -9.87
CA THR A 214 28.93 -30.16 -10.22
C THR A 214 27.52 -29.60 -10.40
N SER A 215 26.67 -30.30 -11.18
CA SER A 215 25.23 -30.00 -11.27
C SER A 215 24.61 -29.83 -9.89
N ALA A 216 24.90 -30.76 -8.97
CA ALA A 216 24.39 -30.74 -7.61
C ALA A 216 24.75 -29.46 -6.85
N HIS A 217 26.00 -29.01 -6.94
CA HIS A 217 26.44 -27.79 -6.28
C HIS A 217 25.75 -26.55 -6.85
N VAL A 218 25.59 -26.47 -8.18
CA VAL A 218 24.93 -25.33 -8.83
C VAL A 218 23.44 -25.31 -8.52
N ALA A 219 22.76 -26.46 -8.56
CA ALA A 219 21.37 -26.59 -8.16
C ALA A 219 21.16 -26.17 -6.69
N HIS A 220 22.05 -26.58 -5.78
CA HIS A 220 22.03 -26.15 -4.38
C HIS A 220 22.19 -24.63 -4.22
N CYS A 221 23.11 -24.01 -4.97
CA CYS A 221 23.29 -22.55 -4.96
C CYS A 221 22.04 -21.82 -5.47
N ILE A 222 21.44 -22.30 -6.56
CA ILE A 222 20.21 -21.73 -7.12
C ILE A 222 19.04 -21.89 -6.13
N ASN A 223 18.90 -23.05 -5.48
CA ASN A 223 17.94 -23.26 -4.40
C ASN A 223 18.13 -22.21 -3.28
N THR A 224 19.37 -22.01 -2.82
CA THR A 224 19.68 -21.05 -1.75
C THR A 224 19.27 -19.61 -2.12
N LEU A 225 19.51 -19.20 -3.37
CA LEU A 225 19.09 -17.89 -3.85
C LEU A 225 17.56 -17.79 -3.97
N ARG A 226 16.90 -18.83 -4.51
CA ARG A 226 15.44 -18.87 -4.62
C ARG A 226 14.80 -18.78 -3.24
N ASP A 227 15.32 -19.53 -2.27
CA ASP A 227 14.80 -19.56 -0.91
C ASP A 227 14.89 -18.18 -0.26
N ASN A 228 15.99 -17.46 -0.48
CA ASN A 228 16.11 -16.09 -0.03
C ASN A 228 15.04 -15.18 -0.66
N VAL A 229 14.86 -15.23 -1.99
CA VAL A 229 13.84 -14.43 -2.69
C VAL A 229 12.41 -14.76 -2.20
N MET A 230 12.11 -16.03 -1.97
CA MET A 230 10.81 -16.45 -1.45
C MET A 230 10.63 -16.07 0.03
N CYS A 231 11.70 -16.10 0.81
CA CYS A 231 11.70 -15.73 2.23
C CYS A 231 11.52 -14.22 2.42
N THR A 232 12.19 -13.40 1.61
CA THR A 232 12.06 -11.94 1.66
C THR A 232 10.75 -11.46 1.03
N ALA A 233 10.23 -12.17 0.03
CA ALA A 233 8.98 -11.87 -0.67
C ALA A 233 8.87 -10.37 -1.03
N ASP A 234 9.94 -9.84 -1.63
CA ASP A 234 10.14 -8.41 -1.81
C ASP A 234 9.00 -7.73 -2.61
N ALA A 235 8.17 -6.99 -1.91
CA ALA A 235 6.97 -6.35 -2.41
C ALA A 235 7.24 -4.96 -3.01
N GLN A 236 8.50 -4.48 -3.01
CA GLN A 236 8.80 -3.15 -3.54
C GLN A 236 8.45 -3.05 -5.03
N PRO A 237 7.73 -2.01 -5.46
CA PRO A 237 7.41 -1.79 -6.86
C PRO A 237 8.67 -1.49 -7.69
N LEU A 238 8.67 -2.01 -8.92
CA LEU A 238 9.69 -1.83 -9.94
C LEU A 238 9.10 -1.24 -11.21
N GLY A 239 9.92 -0.44 -11.88
CA GLY A 239 9.64 0.16 -13.18
C GLY A 239 10.94 0.40 -13.92
N PHE A 240 10.86 1.04 -15.09
CA PHE A 240 12.05 1.50 -15.78
C PHE A 240 12.37 2.92 -15.34
N ALA A 241 13.22 3.06 -14.33
CA ALA A 241 13.53 4.33 -13.68
C ALA A 241 13.96 5.47 -14.61
N ASN A 242 14.55 5.14 -15.76
CA ASN A 242 15.05 6.08 -16.77
C ASN A 242 14.24 6.02 -18.08
N GLY A 243 13.06 5.41 -18.06
CA GLY A 243 12.20 5.17 -19.23
C GLY A 243 12.38 3.78 -19.83
N TYR A 244 11.33 3.27 -20.47
CA TYR A 244 11.33 1.92 -21.03
C TYR A 244 12.49 1.70 -22.01
N LYS A 245 13.20 0.57 -21.87
CA LYS A 245 14.42 0.21 -22.62
C LYS A 245 15.63 1.13 -22.43
N ASN A 246 15.57 2.09 -21.50
CA ASN A 246 16.72 2.87 -21.09
C ASN A 246 17.29 2.30 -19.77
N GLY A 247 18.05 1.21 -19.88
CA GLY A 247 18.55 0.44 -18.74
C GLY A 247 17.68 -0.78 -18.39
N HIS A 248 17.92 -1.36 -17.22
CA HIS A 248 17.21 -2.53 -16.69
C HIS A 248 16.19 -2.14 -15.60
N ALA A 249 15.25 -3.05 -15.31
CA ALA A 249 14.09 -2.84 -14.43
C ALA A 249 14.41 -2.67 -12.93
N THR A 250 15.66 -2.33 -12.59
CA THR A 250 16.15 -2.09 -11.23
C THR A 250 17.12 -0.92 -11.14
N ASP A 251 17.56 -0.38 -12.27
CA ASP A 251 18.58 0.65 -12.33
C ASP A 251 18.06 1.91 -11.60
N ASP A 252 18.94 2.57 -10.85
CA ASP A 252 18.65 3.78 -10.08
C ASP A 252 17.46 3.67 -9.09
N GLN A 253 17.08 2.45 -8.67
CA GLN A 253 16.09 2.21 -7.63
C GLN A 253 16.76 1.59 -6.39
N ALA A 254 16.78 2.33 -5.29
CA ALA A 254 17.28 1.78 -4.03
C ALA A 254 16.45 0.57 -3.55
N MET A 255 17.11 -0.30 -2.79
CA MET A 255 16.50 -1.40 -2.04
C MET A 255 16.56 -1.09 -0.54
N MET A 256 15.61 -1.62 0.21
CA MET A 256 15.72 -1.60 1.68
C MET A 256 16.66 -2.72 2.11
N CYS A 257 17.88 -2.35 2.50
CA CYS A 257 18.93 -3.30 2.84
C CYS A 257 19.27 -3.23 4.34
N ARG A 258 19.68 -4.38 4.90
CA ARG A 258 20.47 -4.39 6.13
C ARG A 258 21.90 -3.97 5.82
N ASP A 259 22.58 -3.44 6.84
CA ASP A 259 23.98 -3.04 6.72
C ASP A 259 24.89 -4.28 6.58
N TRP A 260 25.31 -4.54 5.35
CA TRP A 260 26.25 -5.60 4.99
C TRP A 260 27.63 -5.39 5.63
N THR A 261 28.10 -4.15 5.69
CA THR A 261 29.37 -3.79 6.30
C THR A 261 29.35 -4.10 7.80
N ALA A 262 28.27 -3.76 8.51
CA ALA A 262 28.12 -4.09 9.92
C ALA A 262 28.13 -5.61 10.16
N LEU A 263 27.46 -6.40 9.31
CA LEU A 263 27.49 -7.87 9.40
C LEU A 263 28.91 -8.41 9.19
N ARG A 264 29.64 -7.89 8.18
CA ARG A 264 31.03 -8.28 7.91
C ARG A 264 31.94 -7.96 9.09
N VAL A 265 31.84 -6.76 9.65
CA VAL A 265 32.60 -6.33 10.84
C VAL A 265 32.35 -7.29 12.00
N TRP A 266 31.08 -7.61 12.28
CA TRP A 266 30.72 -8.50 13.39
C TRP A 266 31.29 -9.92 13.21
N ALA A 267 31.23 -10.47 11.99
CA ALA A 267 31.71 -11.81 11.67
C ALA A 267 33.25 -11.92 11.65
N ASN A 268 33.94 -10.82 11.33
CA ASN A 268 35.40 -10.77 11.23
C ASN A 268 36.11 -10.28 12.50
N ASP A 269 35.35 -9.94 13.54
CA ASP A 269 35.88 -9.61 14.87
C ASP A 269 36.85 -10.72 15.34
N PRO A 270 38.08 -10.40 15.76
CA PRO A 270 39.08 -11.39 16.18
C PRO A 270 38.61 -12.39 17.25
N VAL A 271 37.59 -12.05 18.05
CA VAL A 271 37.02 -12.98 19.05
C VAL A 271 36.15 -14.07 18.42
N ARG A 272 35.73 -13.92 17.16
CA ARG A 272 34.82 -14.84 16.43
C ARG A 272 35.40 -15.35 15.11
N GLY A 273 36.24 -14.55 14.45
CA GLY A 273 36.63 -14.74 13.06
C GLY A 273 37.77 -15.73 12.88
N ILE A 274 37.48 -16.88 12.25
CA ILE A 274 38.48 -17.68 11.53
C ILE A 274 38.43 -17.22 10.08
N ARG A 275 39.53 -16.63 9.58
CA ARG A 275 39.63 -16.28 8.17
C ARG A 275 40.28 -17.43 7.42
N VAL A 276 39.66 -17.81 6.31
CA VAL A 276 40.16 -18.87 5.44
C VAL A 276 40.31 -18.36 4.01
N LYS A 277 41.22 -18.97 3.27
CA LYS A 277 41.36 -18.77 1.82
C LYS A 277 41.42 -20.12 1.11
N ASP A 278 40.94 -20.16 -0.12
CA ASP A 278 41.21 -21.29 -1.01
C ASP A 278 42.64 -21.17 -1.54
N ALA A 279 43.53 -22.06 -1.10
CA ALA A 279 44.92 -22.14 -1.53
C ALA A 279 45.13 -23.16 -2.67
N SER A 280 44.05 -23.56 -3.35
CA SER A 280 44.13 -24.49 -4.47
C SER A 280 44.88 -23.90 -5.67
N PRO A 281 45.72 -24.70 -6.36
CA PRO A 281 46.28 -24.30 -7.64
C PRO A 281 45.18 -23.97 -8.68
N PRO A 282 45.42 -23.04 -9.63
CA PRO A 282 44.49 -22.76 -10.72
C PRO A 282 44.10 -24.05 -11.47
N GLY A 283 42.80 -24.26 -11.69
CA GLY A 283 42.27 -25.46 -12.34
C GLY A 283 42.06 -26.66 -11.41
N SER A 284 42.30 -26.54 -10.11
CA SER A 284 41.94 -27.59 -9.15
C SER A 284 40.42 -27.80 -9.11
N LYS A 285 40.02 -29.08 -9.08
CA LYS A 285 38.61 -29.49 -8.88
C LYS A 285 38.21 -29.57 -7.40
N ASN A 286 39.19 -29.52 -6.50
CA ASN A 286 38.97 -29.57 -5.06
C ASN A 286 39.50 -28.29 -4.43
N ASP A 287 38.77 -27.77 -3.45
CA ASP A 287 39.19 -26.61 -2.68
C ASP A 287 40.16 -27.03 -1.55
N LEU A 288 41.17 -26.20 -1.30
CA LEU A 288 42.15 -26.36 -0.22
C LEU A 288 41.99 -25.17 0.70
N ILE A 289 41.04 -25.29 1.62
CA ILE A 289 40.73 -24.23 2.57
C ILE A 289 41.80 -24.22 3.66
N VAL A 290 42.55 -23.12 3.74
CA VAL A 290 43.58 -22.92 4.76
C VAL A 290 43.29 -21.67 5.58
N ASP A 291 43.60 -21.73 6.86
CA ASP A 291 43.54 -20.59 7.75
C ASP A 291 44.54 -19.51 7.31
N ILE A 292 44.13 -18.26 7.44
CA ILE A 292 45.03 -17.11 7.34
C ILE A 292 45.73 -16.96 8.70
N GLN A 293 46.86 -17.66 8.89
CA GLN A 293 47.67 -17.63 10.12
C GLN A 293 48.92 -16.74 9.99
N PRO A 294 49.26 -15.91 11.02
CA PRO A 294 48.32 -15.18 11.88
C PRO A 294 47.62 -14.10 11.05
N PHE A 295 46.66 -13.36 11.64
CA PHE A 295 46.23 -12.08 11.07
C PHE A 295 47.51 -11.36 10.61
N PRO A 296 47.70 -11.05 9.30
CA PRO A 296 48.80 -10.19 8.90
C PRO A 296 48.74 -8.91 9.74
N GLU A 297 49.78 -8.07 9.74
CA GLU A 297 49.60 -6.68 10.21
C GLU A 297 48.57 -6.01 9.29
N LEU A 298 47.31 -6.19 9.63
CA LEU A 298 46.15 -5.75 8.89
C LEU A 298 45.82 -4.37 9.39
N ASN A 299 45.54 -3.46 8.47
CA ASN A 299 45.02 -2.16 8.81
C ASN A 299 43.61 -2.29 9.42
N GLU A 300 43.10 -1.22 10.01
CA GLU A 300 41.81 -1.23 10.71
C GLU A 300 40.62 -1.63 9.81
N LEU A 301 40.69 -1.33 8.50
CA LEU A 301 39.67 -1.73 7.52
C LEU A 301 39.78 -3.23 7.21
N GLU A 302 41.00 -3.72 7.02
CA GLU A 302 41.26 -5.15 6.80
C GLU A 302 40.83 -5.98 8.00
N LEU A 303 41.05 -5.55 9.25
CA LEU A 303 40.55 -6.22 10.47
C LEU A 303 39.02 -6.29 10.51
N LYS A 304 38.34 -5.28 9.97
CA LYS A 304 36.88 -5.24 9.82
C LYS A 304 36.38 -6.02 8.59
N GLY A 305 37.30 -6.56 7.78
CA GLY A 305 36.99 -7.26 6.54
C GLY A 305 36.46 -6.31 5.46
N LEU A 306 36.94 -5.06 5.40
CA LEU A 306 36.47 -4.01 4.49
C LEU A 306 37.49 -3.66 3.40
N ALA A 307 38.54 -4.46 3.25
CA ALA A 307 39.57 -4.35 2.24
C ALA A 307 39.74 -5.70 1.50
#